data_AF-A0A7W7D6N6-F1
#
_entry.id   AF-A0A7W7D6N6-F1
#
_cell.length_a   1.000
_cell.length_b   1.000
_cell.length_c   1.000
_cell.angle_alpha   90.00
_cell.angle_beta   90.00
_cell.angle_gamma   90.00
#
_symmetry.space_group_name_H-M   'P 1'
#
loop_
_entity.id
_entity.type
_entity.pdbx_description
1 polymer ?
#
loop_
_entity_poly.entity_id
_entity_poly.type
_entity_poly.pdbx_seq_one_letter_code
_entity_poly.pdbx_strand_id
1 'polypeptide(L)'
;MRRAAPTAARRPRAAALAVLTALALVPGAGAARAANGPAPMKPMKRDATGYCLDSGGDSSRVKVPAYLWRGCADPSPNLRWVIENGRIKNVATGYCLDSGGDSSRSKVPAYLWRGCADPSPNLRWVIQSGRIRNVATGYCLDSGGDNSGAKVPAYLWHNCSDPSTNLRWVVENGQIRNVG
;
A
#
# COMPACT_ATOMS: atom_id res chain seq x y z
N MET A 1 48.28 -54.72 44.88
CA MET A 1 48.70 -53.86 46.00
C MET A 1 47.53 -53.72 46.99
N ARG A 2 47.79 -54.05 48.28
CA ARG A 2 47.26 -53.55 49.58
C ARG A 2 45.75 -53.23 49.71
N ARG A 3 44.97 -54.00 50.49
CA ARG A 3 44.69 -53.92 51.97
C ARG A 3 43.98 -52.63 52.43
N ALA A 4 42.77 -52.76 52.99
CA ALA A 4 42.43 -52.49 54.40
C ALA A 4 40.92 -52.13 54.59
N ALA A 5 40.26 -52.80 55.55
CA ALA A 5 39.19 -52.22 56.39
C ALA A 5 39.83 -51.80 57.74
N PRO A 6 39.15 -51.21 58.75
CA PRO A 6 37.80 -50.63 58.89
C PRO A 6 37.89 -49.18 59.48
N THR A 7 36.81 -48.63 60.10
CA THR A 7 36.75 -47.97 61.45
C THR A 7 35.65 -46.88 61.53
N ALA A 8 34.94 -46.87 62.65
CA ALA A 8 33.85 -45.98 63.05
C ALA A 8 34.31 -44.70 63.79
N ALA A 9 33.34 -43.79 64.08
CA ALA A 9 33.30 -42.67 65.06
C ALA A 9 33.32 -41.25 64.43
N ARG A 10 32.68 -40.18 64.94
CA ARG A 10 31.70 -39.87 66.01
C ARG A 10 31.09 -38.46 65.71
N ARG A 11 29.95 -38.16 66.36
CA ARG A 11 29.08 -36.94 66.42
C ARG A 11 29.80 -35.61 66.84
N PRO A 12 29.16 -34.40 67.02
CA PRO A 12 27.76 -33.92 66.82
C PRO A 12 27.53 -32.50 66.17
N ARG A 13 26.24 -32.22 65.88
CA ARG A 13 25.41 -30.99 65.99
C ARG A 13 25.91 -29.62 65.48
N ALA A 14 25.14 -29.06 64.54
CA ALA A 14 24.49 -27.74 64.73
C ALA A 14 23.08 -27.78 64.12
N ALA A 15 22.12 -27.26 64.89
CA ALA A 15 20.70 -27.25 64.59
C ALA A 15 20.32 -26.00 63.78
N ALA A 16 19.29 -26.13 62.93
CA ALA A 16 18.26 -25.09 62.81
C ALA A 16 17.01 -25.71 62.17
N LEU A 17 15.90 -25.60 62.91
CA LEU A 17 14.55 -25.86 62.45
C LEU A 17 14.19 -24.92 61.30
N ALA A 18 13.45 -25.42 60.31
CA ALA A 18 12.22 -24.76 59.90
C ALA A 18 11.31 -25.77 59.20
N VAL A 19 10.16 -25.97 59.83
CA VAL A 19 9.00 -26.74 59.38
C VAL A 19 8.49 -26.18 58.06
N LEU A 20 8.10 -27.06 57.12
CA LEU A 20 6.94 -26.82 56.27
C LEU A 20 6.35 -28.15 55.79
N THR A 21 5.03 -28.19 55.95
CA THR A 21 4.08 -29.29 55.90
C THR A 21 3.80 -29.82 54.50
N ALA A 22 3.79 -31.16 54.42
CA ALA A 22 2.90 -32.08 53.71
C ALA A 22 2.47 -31.83 52.24
N LEU A 23 2.74 -32.89 51.46
CA LEU A 23 2.18 -33.30 50.17
C LEU A 23 0.65 -33.07 50.01
N ALA A 24 0.27 -32.64 48.80
CA ALA A 24 -0.68 -33.40 47.98
C ALA A 24 -0.54 -33.00 46.50
N LEU A 25 -0.13 -33.96 45.67
CA LEU A 25 -0.27 -33.90 44.21
C LEU A 25 -1.70 -34.29 43.84
N VAL A 26 -2.40 -33.44 43.09
CA VAL A 26 -3.58 -33.82 42.31
C VAL A 26 -3.40 -33.25 40.90
N PRO A 27 -3.39 -34.08 39.84
CA PRO A 27 -3.35 -33.59 38.46
C PRO A 27 -4.78 -33.24 38.03
N GLY A 28 -5.11 -31.95 38.06
CA GLY A 28 -6.34 -31.42 37.49
C GLY A 28 -6.07 -30.77 36.14
N ALA A 29 -6.32 -31.50 35.06
CA ALA A 29 -6.42 -30.92 33.72
C ALA A 29 -7.59 -29.94 33.68
N GLY A 30 -7.32 -28.66 33.41
CA GLY A 30 -8.35 -27.62 33.38
C GLY A 30 -7.81 -26.35 32.73
N ALA A 31 -7.83 -26.34 31.40
CA ALA A 31 -7.73 -25.18 30.49
C ALA A 31 -7.03 -23.93 31.03
N ALA A 32 -5.74 -23.79 30.71
CA ALA A 32 -5.12 -22.47 30.64
C ALA A 32 -5.92 -21.62 29.64
N ARG A 33 -6.78 -20.73 30.13
CA ARG A 33 -7.27 -19.61 29.32
C ARG A 33 -6.08 -18.70 29.07
N ALA A 34 -5.41 -18.93 27.94
CA ALA A 34 -4.61 -17.89 27.32
C ALA A 34 -5.54 -16.70 27.09
N ALA A 35 -5.39 -15.65 27.90
CA ALA A 35 -5.92 -14.35 27.51
C ALA A 35 -5.10 -13.92 26.30
N ASN A 36 -5.64 -14.18 25.11
CA ASN A 36 -5.15 -13.65 23.84
C ASN A 36 -5.19 -12.12 23.90
N GLY A 37 -4.11 -11.48 24.34
CA GLY A 37 -3.79 -10.10 23.98
C GLY A 37 -2.82 -10.17 22.81
N PRO A 38 -3.17 -9.64 21.62
CA PRO A 38 -3.15 -8.19 21.49
C PRO A 38 -4.32 -7.65 20.67
N ALA A 39 -4.92 -6.54 21.10
CA ALA A 39 -5.43 -5.55 20.17
C ALA A 39 -5.62 -4.21 20.90
N PRO A 40 -4.73 -3.25 20.62
CA PRO A 40 -5.24 -2.10 19.91
C PRO A 40 -4.58 -2.07 18.54
N MET A 41 -5.32 -2.52 17.52
CA MET A 41 -5.05 -1.99 16.19
C MET A 41 -5.36 -0.50 16.26
N LYS A 42 -4.31 0.34 16.22
CA LYS A 42 -4.49 1.72 15.78
C LYS A 42 -5.21 1.68 14.42
N PRO A 43 -6.20 2.55 14.15
CA PRO A 43 -6.92 2.53 12.89
C PRO A 43 -5.89 2.60 11.74
N MET A 44 -5.98 1.64 10.82
CA MET A 44 -5.04 1.46 9.72
C MET A 44 -5.28 2.56 8.68
N LYS A 45 -4.77 3.76 8.98
CA LYS A 45 -4.75 4.91 8.08
C LYS A 45 -3.67 4.65 7.03
N ARG A 46 -3.93 3.80 6.04
CA ARG A 46 -3.18 3.83 4.77
C ARG A 46 -4.03 4.52 3.72
N ASP A 47 -4.19 5.79 3.99
CA ASP A 47 -5.00 6.73 3.24
C ASP A 47 -4.19 7.30 2.06
N ALA A 48 -3.36 6.56 1.34
CA ALA A 48 -2.86 6.88 -0.02
C ALA A 48 -1.77 5.88 -0.40
N THR A 49 -1.66 5.53 -1.68
CA THR A 49 -0.59 4.65 -2.17
C THR A 49 0.77 5.33 -2.11
N GLY A 50 0.81 6.66 -2.29
CA GLY A 50 2.05 7.43 -2.42
C GLY A 50 2.70 7.34 -3.80
N TYR A 51 2.07 6.66 -4.77
CA TYR A 51 2.63 6.39 -6.09
C TYR A 51 2.47 7.59 -7.01
N CYS A 52 3.33 7.66 -8.03
CA CYS A 52 3.28 8.66 -9.08
C CYS A 52 2.71 8.05 -10.36
N LEU A 53 1.93 8.83 -11.11
CA LEU A 53 1.47 8.46 -12.43
C LEU A 53 2.68 8.25 -13.36
N ASP A 54 2.73 7.10 -13.98
CA ASP A 54 3.82 6.61 -14.81
C ASP A 54 3.27 6.21 -16.19
N SER A 55 3.90 6.73 -17.25
CA SER A 55 3.55 6.33 -18.61
C SER A 55 3.99 4.90 -18.95
N GLY A 56 4.89 4.33 -18.17
CA GLY A 56 5.54 3.06 -18.42
C GLY A 56 6.54 3.08 -19.57
N GLY A 57 6.74 4.21 -20.24
CA GLY A 57 7.67 4.39 -21.36
C GLY A 57 7.26 3.71 -22.68
N ASP A 58 6.11 3.03 -22.72
CA ASP A 58 5.63 2.35 -23.92
C ASP A 58 5.03 3.36 -24.91
N SER A 59 5.59 3.41 -26.10
CA SER A 59 5.08 4.18 -27.24
C SER A 59 4.94 3.33 -28.51
N SER A 60 4.88 2.01 -28.35
CA SER A 60 4.82 1.04 -29.45
C SER A 60 3.46 1.00 -30.15
N ARG A 61 2.38 1.31 -29.44
CA ARG A 61 0.98 1.22 -29.94
C ARG A 61 0.27 2.56 -29.84
N VAL A 62 -0.84 2.71 -30.56
CA VAL A 62 -1.62 3.97 -30.51
C VAL A 62 -2.25 4.18 -29.12
N LYS A 63 -2.63 3.09 -28.45
CA LYS A 63 -3.17 3.07 -27.09
C LYS A 63 -2.40 2.07 -26.23
N VAL A 64 -1.96 2.50 -25.06
CA VAL A 64 -1.24 1.67 -24.08
C VAL A 64 -1.81 1.91 -22.68
N PRO A 65 -1.64 1.00 -21.71
CA PRO A 65 -2.08 1.22 -20.33
C PRO A 65 -1.30 2.36 -19.64
N ALA A 66 -1.95 3.07 -18.73
CA ALA A 66 -1.28 3.94 -17.78
C ALA A 66 -0.93 3.17 -16.50
N TYR A 67 0.15 3.56 -15.83
CA TYR A 67 0.67 2.90 -14.64
C TYR A 67 0.86 3.87 -13.49
N LEU A 68 1.15 3.30 -12.32
CA LEU A 68 1.58 3.98 -11.12
C LEU A 68 2.92 3.38 -10.70
N TRP A 69 3.84 4.24 -10.27
CA TRP A 69 5.18 3.86 -9.83
C TRP A 69 5.46 4.34 -8.42
N ARG A 70 6.01 3.45 -7.58
CA ARG A 70 6.33 3.77 -6.18
C ARG A 70 7.50 4.73 -6.04
N GLY A 71 8.47 4.70 -6.97
CA GLY A 71 9.70 5.49 -6.91
C GLY A 71 9.53 6.91 -7.43
N CYS A 72 8.69 7.73 -6.79
CA CYS A 72 8.44 9.12 -7.19
C CYS A 72 9.70 10.01 -7.23
N ALA A 73 10.75 9.69 -6.48
CA ALA A 73 12.00 10.46 -6.50
C ALA A 73 12.83 10.24 -7.77
N ASP A 74 12.46 9.26 -8.61
CA ASP A 74 13.14 8.98 -9.87
C ASP A 74 13.01 10.17 -10.83
N PRO A 75 14.12 10.66 -11.43
CA PRO A 75 14.09 11.77 -12.38
C PRO A 75 13.48 11.40 -13.75
N SER A 76 13.10 10.14 -13.96
CA SER A 76 12.62 9.61 -15.23
C SER A 76 11.54 10.48 -15.88
N PRO A 77 11.67 10.79 -17.18
CA PRO A 77 10.65 11.54 -17.91
C PRO A 77 9.32 10.78 -18.04
N ASN A 78 9.30 9.47 -17.75
CA ASN A 78 8.06 8.68 -17.72
C ASN A 78 7.11 9.12 -16.60
N LEU A 79 7.66 9.76 -15.55
CA LEU A 79 6.91 10.30 -14.42
C LEU A 79 6.60 11.79 -14.58
N ARG A 80 7.00 12.41 -15.70
CA ARG A 80 6.83 13.84 -15.96
C ARG A 80 5.66 14.07 -16.92
N TRP A 81 4.84 15.07 -16.59
CA TRP A 81 3.59 15.39 -17.23
C TRP A 81 3.47 16.89 -17.43
N VAL A 82 2.98 17.28 -18.60
CA VAL A 82 2.60 18.64 -18.95
C VAL A 82 1.07 18.69 -18.95
N ILE A 83 0.51 19.64 -18.21
CA ILE A 83 -0.94 19.87 -18.19
C ILE A 83 -1.21 21.17 -18.92
N GLU A 84 -1.94 21.07 -20.03
CA GLU A 84 -2.24 22.23 -20.86
C GLU A 84 -3.59 22.04 -21.54
N ASN A 85 -4.43 23.07 -21.52
CA ASN A 85 -5.75 23.06 -22.17
C ASN A 85 -6.61 21.84 -21.76
N GLY A 86 -6.54 21.42 -20.49
CA GLY A 86 -7.25 20.25 -19.97
C GLY A 86 -6.71 18.90 -20.46
N ARG A 87 -5.55 18.85 -21.12
CA ARG A 87 -4.87 17.60 -21.47
C ARG A 87 -3.75 17.32 -20.48
N ILE A 88 -3.44 16.05 -20.26
CA ILE A 88 -2.35 15.60 -19.40
C ILE A 88 -1.40 14.78 -20.27
N LYS A 89 -0.31 15.39 -20.72
CA LYS A 89 0.63 14.81 -21.68
C LYS A 89 1.90 14.34 -20.98
N ASN A 90 2.31 13.10 -21.20
CA ASN A 90 3.58 12.60 -20.70
C ASN A 90 4.75 13.20 -21.50
N VAL A 91 5.83 13.56 -20.80
CA VAL A 91 7.04 14.16 -21.41
C VAL A 91 7.84 13.15 -22.22
N ALA A 92 8.03 11.92 -21.73
CA ALA A 92 8.85 10.90 -22.40
C ALA A 92 8.22 10.40 -23.71
N THR A 93 6.95 10.03 -23.65
CA THR A 93 6.25 9.36 -24.77
C THR A 93 5.53 10.35 -25.68
N GLY A 94 5.21 11.54 -25.17
CA GLY A 94 4.34 12.50 -25.84
C GLY A 94 2.86 12.10 -25.87
N TYR A 95 2.47 11.01 -25.19
CA TYR A 95 1.09 10.51 -25.18
C TYR A 95 0.26 11.24 -24.13
N CYS A 96 -1.05 11.30 -24.33
CA CYS A 96 -1.99 11.93 -23.41
C CYS A 96 -2.74 10.90 -22.58
N LEU A 97 -3.00 11.22 -21.31
CA LEU A 97 -3.90 10.44 -20.47
C LEU A 97 -5.29 10.38 -21.12
N ASP A 98 -5.80 9.16 -21.26
CA ASP A 98 -7.03 8.82 -21.95
C ASP A 98 -7.89 7.95 -21.04
N SER A 99 -9.17 8.28 -20.91
CA SER A 99 -10.11 7.46 -20.15
C SER A 99 -10.52 6.17 -20.85
N GLY A 100 -10.26 6.05 -22.14
CA GLY A 100 -10.72 4.95 -22.98
C GLY A 100 -12.22 4.94 -23.24
N GLY A 101 -12.98 5.90 -22.66
CA GLY A 101 -14.43 6.04 -22.83
C GLY A 101 -15.30 5.00 -22.09
N ASP A 102 -14.71 4.01 -21.42
CA ASP A 102 -15.47 3.00 -20.68
C ASP A 102 -16.09 3.63 -19.42
N SER A 103 -17.41 3.55 -19.32
CA SER A 103 -18.21 3.94 -18.14
C SER A 103 -19.19 2.85 -17.74
N SER A 104 -18.95 1.61 -18.16
CA SER A 104 -19.83 0.46 -17.92
C SER A 104 -19.70 -0.15 -16.52
N ARG A 105 -18.63 0.17 -15.80
CA ARG A 105 -18.29 -0.42 -14.50
C ARG A 105 -17.85 0.66 -13.52
N SER A 106 -17.94 0.37 -12.23
CA SER A 106 -17.50 1.31 -11.18
C SER A 106 -16.01 1.65 -11.26
N LYS A 107 -15.18 0.67 -11.65
CA LYS A 107 -13.74 0.82 -11.86
C LYS A 107 -13.34 0.34 -13.24
N VAL A 108 -12.58 1.16 -13.96
CA VAL A 108 -12.08 0.85 -15.31
C VAL A 108 -10.60 1.23 -15.43
N PRO A 109 -9.82 0.65 -16.35
CA PRO A 109 -8.41 1.04 -16.54
C PRO A 109 -8.27 2.45 -17.12
N ALA A 110 -7.17 3.13 -16.77
CA ALA A 110 -6.73 4.33 -17.47
C ALA A 110 -5.72 3.98 -18.56
N TYR A 111 -5.68 4.79 -19.63
CA TYR A 111 -4.83 4.57 -20.80
C TYR A 111 -4.01 5.80 -21.16
N LEU A 112 -3.09 5.62 -22.09
CA LEU A 112 -2.39 6.68 -22.79
C LEU A 112 -2.67 6.57 -24.29
N TRP A 113 -2.86 7.71 -24.94
CA TRP A 113 -3.14 7.80 -26.36
C TRP A 113 -2.11 8.66 -27.09
N ARG A 114 -1.61 8.17 -28.22
CA ARG A 114 -0.59 8.86 -29.04
C ARG A 114 -1.07 10.23 -29.56
N GLY A 115 -2.34 10.32 -29.94
CA GLY A 115 -2.92 11.49 -30.59
C GLY A 115 -3.36 12.58 -29.61
N CYS A 116 -2.43 13.23 -28.92
CA CYS A 116 -2.77 14.30 -27.97
C CYS A 116 -3.59 15.44 -28.58
N ALA A 117 -3.47 15.71 -29.88
CA ALA A 117 -4.19 16.80 -30.54
C ALA A 117 -5.67 16.49 -30.82
N ASP A 118 -6.09 15.23 -30.66
CA ASP A 118 -7.44 14.77 -30.92
C ASP A 118 -8.48 15.55 -30.08
N PRO A 119 -9.62 15.98 -30.67
CA PRO A 119 -10.64 16.75 -29.97
C PRO A 119 -11.46 15.92 -28.98
N SER A 120 -11.27 14.60 -28.92
CA SER A 120 -12.03 13.67 -28.07
C SER A 120 -12.08 14.13 -26.61
N PRO A 121 -13.29 14.16 -26.00
CA PRO A 121 -13.44 14.50 -24.59
C PRO A 121 -12.79 13.46 -23.65
N ASN A 122 -12.46 12.26 -24.14
CA ASN A 122 -11.75 11.25 -23.34
C ASN A 122 -10.33 11.71 -22.95
N LEU A 123 -9.75 12.65 -23.70
CA LEU A 123 -8.44 13.25 -23.44
C LEU A 123 -8.52 14.54 -22.61
N ARG A 124 -9.73 14.93 -22.19
CA ARG A 124 -9.96 16.16 -21.43
C ARG A 124 -10.19 15.84 -19.97
N TRP A 125 -9.50 16.58 -19.11
CA TRP A 125 -9.45 16.39 -17.67
C TRP A 125 -9.63 17.73 -16.96
N VAL A 126 -10.38 17.68 -15.86
CA VAL A 126 -10.54 18.78 -14.91
C VAL A 126 -9.78 18.40 -13.65
N ILE A 127 -8.86 19.28 -13.22
CA ILE A 127 -8.14 19.12 -11.96
C ILE A 127 -8.71 20.12 -10.98
N GLN A 128 -9.36 19.62 -9.93
CA GLN A 128 -10.02 20.48 -8.94
C GLN A 128 -10.00 19.79 -7.58
N SER A 129 -9.61 20.54 -6.53
CA SER A 129 -9.64 20.07 -5.13
C SER A 129 -8.94 18.72 -4.93
N GLY A 130 -7.78 18.53 -5.57
CA GLY A 130 -7.02 17.27 -5.50
C GLY A 130 -7.64 16.09 -6.24
N ARG A 131 -8.68 16.30 -7.05
CA ARG A 131 -9.26 15.28 -7.95
C ARG A 131 -8.84 15.55 -9.38
N ILE A 132 -8.68 14.49 -10.16
CA ILE A 132 -8.43 14.56 -11.61
C ILE A 132 -9.59 13.82 -12.29
N ARG A 133 -10.55 14.58 -12.83
CA ARG A 133 -11.81 14.07 -13.38
C ARG A 133 -11.81 14.12 -14.90
N ASN A 134 -12.18 13.03 -15.56
CA ASN A 134 -12.36 13.00 -16.99
C ASN A 134 -13.63 13.74 -17.40
N VAL A 135 -13.58 14.51 -18.49
CA VAL A 135 -14.74 15.27 -18.99
C VAL A 135 -15.77 14.36 -19.65
N ALA A 136 -15.35 13.35 -20.42
CA ALA A 136 -16.28 12.47 -21.14
C ALA A 136 -17.04 11.52 -20.21
N THR A 137 -16.32 10.80 -19.35
CA THR A 137 -16.93 9.77 -18.51
C THR A 137 -17.39 10.30 -17.15
N GLY A 138 -16.86 11.45 -16.72
CA GLY A 138 -17.08 11.98 -15.39
C GLY A 138 -16.33 11.21 -14.27
N TYR A 139 -15.54 10.18 -14.61
CA TYR A 139 -14.81 9.36 -13.65
C TYR A 139 -13.52 10.07 -13.19
N CYS A 140 -13.04 9.73 -11.99
CA CYS A 140 -11.83 10.28 -11.41
C CYS A 140 -10.65 9.31 -11.49
N LEU A 141 -9.45 9.83 -11.71
CA LEU A 141 -8.21 9.06 -11.60
C LEU A 141 -8.13 8.42 -10.20
N ASP A 142 -7.88 7.12 -10.19
CA ASP A 142 -7.90 6.27 -9.00
C ASP A 142 -6.60 5.46 -8.96
N SER A 143 -5.92 5.50 -7.80
CA SER A 143 -4.72 4.70 -7.58
C SER A 143 -5.01 3.20 -7.40
N GLY A 144 -6.28 2.82 -7.30
CA GLY A 144 -6.76 1.45 -7.14
C GLY A 144 -6.57 0.88 -5.73
N GLY A 145 -5.86 1.61 -4.85
CA GLY A 145 -5.50 1.16 -3.50
C GLY A 145 -4.47 0.02 -3.47
N ASP A 146 -4.00 -0.42 -4.63
CA ASP A 146 -2.98 -1.47 -4.75
C ASP A 146 -1.60 -0.87 -4.49
N ASN A 147 -0.88 -1.45 -3.53
CA ASN A 147 0.49 -1.10 -3.22
C ASN A 147 1.40 -2.33 -3.16
N SER A 148 1.00 -3.45 -3.78
CA SER A 148 1.70 -4.73 -3.69
C SER A 148 2.97 -4.82 -4.53
N GLY A 149 3.17 -3.91 -5.49
CA GLY A 149 4.29 -3.96 -6.43
C GLY A 149 4.86 -2.59 -6.77
N ALA A 150 6.13 -2.55 -7.21
CA ALA A 150 6.78 -1.28 -7.57
C ALA A 150 6.05 -0.52 -8.68
N LYS A 151 5.43 -1.27 -9.62
CA LYS A 151 4.61 -0.78 -10.72
C LYS A 151 3.25 -1.47 -10.71
N VAL A 152 2.17 -0.71 -10.72
CA VAL A 152 0.79 -1.23 -10.77
C VAL A 152 -0.03 -0.46 -11.81
N PRO A 153 -1.16 -0.98 -12.31
CA PRO A 153 -2.02 -0.25 -13.24
C PRO A 153 -2.68 0.97 -12.60
N ALA A 154 -2.92 2.02 -13.39
CA ALA A 154 -3.78 3.13 -13.01
C ALA A 154 -5.23 2.87 -13.41
N TYR A 155 -6.18 3.38 -12.63
CA TYR A 155 -7.61 3.17 -12.83
C TYR A 155 -8.38 4.48 -12.86
N LEU A 156 -9.66 4.38 -13.23
CA LEU A 156 -10.66 5.41 -13.05
C LEU A 156 -11.81 4.87 -12.19
N TRP A 157 -12.35 5.72 -11.33
CA TRP A 157 -13.47 5.42 -10.45
C TRP A 157 -14.67 6.34 -10.72
N HIS A 158 -15.86 5.76 -10.75
CA HIS A 158 -17.08 6.47 -11.12
C HIS A 158 -17.52 7.54 -10.11
N ASN A 159 -17.25 7.33 -8.81
CA ASN A 159 -17.69 8.24 -7.75
C ASN A 159 -16.54 9.17 -7.31
N CYS A 160 -16.42 10.32 -7.97
CA CYS A 160 -15.42 11.34 -7.64
C CYS A 160 -15.56 11.96 -6.23
N SER A 161 -16.73 11.83 -5.61
CA SER A 161 -17.01 12.36 -4.26
C SER A 161 -16.62 11.38 -3.15
N ASP A 162 -16.21 10.16 -3.50
CA ASP A 162 -15.77 9.15 -2.54
C ASP A 162 -14.62 9.71 -1.68
N PRO A 163 -14.72 9.72 -0.34
CA PRO A 163 -13.71 10.33 0.53
C PRO A 163 -12.37 9.60 0.51
N SER A 164 -12.31 8.41 -0.12
CA SER A 164 -11.09 7.66 -0.37
C SER A 164 -10.01 8.54 -0.94
N THR A 165 -8.84 8.33 -0.39
CA THR A 165 -7.61 9.00 -0.77
C THR A 165 -6.97 8.42 -2.01
N ASN A 166 -7.47 7.29 -2.52
CA ASN A 166 -7.01 6.77 -3.80
C ASN A 166 -7.31 7.72 -4.96
N LEU A 167 -8.29 8.63 -4.80
CA LEU A 167 -8.60 9.65 -5.79
C LEU A 167 -8.01 11.03 -5.43
N ARG A 168 -7.14 11.13 -4.43
CA ARG A 168 -6.49 12.38 -4.03
C ARG A 168 -5.11 12.47 -4.69
N TRP A 169 -4.89 13.55 -5.43
CA TRP A 169 -3.72 13.74 -6.25
C TRP A 169 -3.16 15.15 -6.08
N VAL A 170 -1.84 15.24 -6.05
CA VAL A 170 -1.10 16.51 -6.13
C VAL A 170 -0.34 16.54 -7.45
N VAL A 171 -0.39 17.69 -8.10
CA VAL A 171 0.43 18.01 -9.27
C VAL A 171 1.54 18.95 -8.81
N GLU A 172 2.79 18.49 -8.84
CA GLU A 172 3.94 19.24 -8.36
C GLU A 172 5.17 18.88 -9.20
N ASN A 173 5.96 19.87 -9.62
CA ASN A 173 7.22 19.64 -10.35
C ASN A 173 7.06 18.70 -11.57
N GLY A 174 5.93 18.84 -12.28
CA GLY A 174 5.56 17.99 -13.42
C GLY A 174 5.20 16.55 -13.06
N GLN A 175 5.15 16.16 -11.80
CA GLN A 175 4.67 14.85 -11.35
C GLN A 175 3.20 14.92 -10.92
N ILE A 176 2.49 13.81 -11.08
CA ILE A 176 1.14 13.61 -10.58
C ILE A 176 1.19 12.50 -9.55
N ARG A 177 1.03 12.83 -8.26
CA ARG A 177 1.26 11.91 -7.15
C ARG A 177 0.00 11.67 -6.35
N ASN A 178 -0.30 10.41 -6.07
CA ASN A 178 -1.38 10.04 -5.17
C ASN A 178 -0.95 10.36 -3.74
N VAL A 179 -1.70 11.24 -3.08
CA VAL A 179 -1.41 11.72 -1.72
C VAL A 179 -2.68 11.65 -0.90
N GLY A 180 -2.58 11.60 0.43
CA GLY A 180 -3.76 11.65 1.27
C GLY A 180 -3.50 12.15 2.67
#